data_AF-A0A9W8NU36-F1
#
_entry.id   AF-A0A9W8NU36-F1
#
_cell.length_a   1.000
_cell.length_b   1.000
_cell.length_c   1.000
_cell.angle_alpha   90.00
_cell.angle_beta   90.00
_cell.angle_gamma   90.00
#
_symmetry.space_group_name_H-M   'P 1'
#
loop_
_entity.id
_entity.type
_entity.pdbx_description
1 polymer ?
#
loop_
_entity_poly.entity_id
_entity_poly.type
_entity_poly.pdbx_seq_one_letter_code
_entity_poly.pdbx_strand_id
1 'polypeptide(L)' 'MKIFFASLITLVVSVKCDTIDWSAHQWQAPSPTDSRGPCPGLNTLANHGFLPRNGSNIIRETVRR' A
#
# COMPACT_ATOMS: atom_id res chain seq x y z
N MET A 1 1.72 -43.57 28.74
CA MET A 1 1.74 -43.79 27.27
C MET A 1 0.72 -42.87 26.60
N LYS A 2 1.01 -41.57 26.52
CA LYS A 2 0.26 -40.57 25.73
C LYS A 2 1.32 -39.84 24.92
N ILE A 3 1.53 -40.38 23.73
CA ILE A 3 2.52 -39.93 22.76
C ILE A 3 2.15 -38.50 22.34
N PHE A 4 2.94 -37.53 22.81
CA PHE A 4 2.93 -36.16 22.34
C PHE A 4 3.40 -36.16 20.87
N PHE A 5 2.47 -36.17 19.92
CA PHE A 5 2.75 -35.89 18.52
C PHE A 5 3.03 -34.39 18.35
N ALA A 6 4.19 -33.94 18.82
CA ALA A 6 4.81 -32.72 18.30
C ALA A 6 5.30 -33.03 16.89
N SER A 7 4.39 -33.04 15.93
CA SER A 7 4.73 -33.18 14.51
C SER A 7 5.51 -31.95 14.08
N LEU A 8 6.82 -32.15 13.95
CA LEU A 8 7.78 -31.36 13.19
C LEU A 8 7.12 -30.56 12.04
N ILE A 9 7.44 -29.27 12.01
CA ILE A 9 7.54 -28.43 10.81
C ILE A 9 6.19 -28.05 10.17
N THR A 10 5.50 -27.06 10.77
CA THR A 10 4.64 -26.16 10.00
C THR A 10 5.51 -25.16 9.22
N LEU A 11 6.34 -25.61 8.28
CA LEU A 11 7.02 -24.73 7.33
C LEU A 11 6.05 -24.36 6.21
N VAL A 12 4.94 -23.70 6.58
CA VAL A 12 4.25 -22.85 5.63
C VAL A 12 4.96 -21.51 5.70
N VAL A 13 6.03 -21.36 4.90
CA VAL A 13 6.52 -20.01 4.59
C VAL A 13 5.41 -19.37 3.76
N SER A 14 4.50 -18.67 4.43
CA SER A 14 3.49 -17.85 3.78
C SER A 14 4.24 -16.75 3.05
N VAL A 15 4.50 -16.97 1.77
CA VAL A 15 4.92 -15.91 0.85
C VAL A 15 3.73 -14.97 0.75
N LYS A 16 3.75 -13.90 1.55
CA LYS A 16 2.89 -12.75 1.28
C LYS A 16 3.39 -12.15 -0.04
N CYS A 17 2.74 -12.49 -1.14
CA CYS A 17 2.68 -11.58 -2.27
C CYS A 17 1.94 -10.35 -1.74
N ASP A 18 2.56 -9.17 -1.80
CA ASP A 18 2.05 -7.93 -1.22
C ASP A 18 0.56 -7.75 -1.58
N THR A 19 -0.31 -8.05 -0.62
CA THR A 19 -1.75 -7.92 -0.82
C THR A 19 -2.05 -6.43 -0.73
N ILE A 20 -2.12 -5.76 -1.87
CA ILE A 20 -2.65 -4.40 -1.95
C ILE A 20 -4.08 -4.42 -1.39
N ASP A 21 -4.32 -3.69 -0.31
CA ASP A 21 -5.68 -3.44 0.17
C ASP A 21 -6.35 -2.40 -0.73
N TRP A 22 -7.10 -2.89 -1.72
CA TRP A 22 -7.84 -2.04 -2.65
C TRP A 22 -8.94 -1.21 -1.99
N SER A 23 -9.42 -1.59 -0.80
CA SER A 23 -10.42 -0.82 -0.07
C SER A 23 -9.84 0.49 0.49
N ALA A 24 -8.54 0.51 0.84
CA ALA A 24 -7.83 1.71 1.27
C ALA A 24 -7.51 2.69 0.12
N HIS A 25 -7.54 2.21 -1.13
CA HIS A 25 -7.09 2.96 -2.30
C HIS A 25 -8.23 3.41 -3.23
N GLN A 26 -9.42 3.61 -2.68
CA GLN A 26 -10.54 4.16 -3.43
C GLN A 26 -10.21 5.56 -3.94
N TRP A 27 -10.72 5.87 -5.13
CA TRP A 27 -10.54 7.18 -5.74
C TRP A 27 -11.25 8.25 -4.91
N GLN A 28 -10.58 9.39 -4.72
CA GLN A 28 -11.17 10.58 -4.12
C GLN A 28 -10.72 11.80 -4.94
N ALA A 29 -11.67 12.69 -5.23
CA ALA A 29 -11.37 13.96 -5.87
C ALA A 29 -10.44 14.79 -4.97
N PRO A 30 -9.47 15.54 -5.54
CA PRO A 30 -8.66 16.47 -4.76
C PRO A 30 -9.54 17.58 -4.17
N SER A 31 -9.25 17.96 -2.92
CA SER A 31 -9.76 19.19 -2.32
C SER A 31 -9.17 20.42 -3.03
N PRO A 32 -9.84 21.59 -3.01
CA PRO A 32 -9.26 22.84 -3.50
C PRO A 32 -7.92 23.23 -2.85
N THR A 33 -7.61 22.69 -1.67
CA THR A 33 -6.35 22.90 -0.94
C THR A 33 -5.25 21.90 -1.31
N ASP A 34 -5.58 20.84 -2.05
CA ASP A 34 -4.62 19.79 -2.39
C ASP A 34 -3.79 20.19 -3.60
N SER A 35 -2.50 19.87 -3.56
CA SER A 35 -1.57 20.19 -4.65
C SER A 35 -1.63 19.13 -5.74
N ARG A 36 -1.68 19.55 -7.01
CA ARG A 36 -1.57 18.68 -8.18
C ARG A 36 -0.62 19.33 -9.20
N GLY A 37 0.19 18.50 -9.83
CA GLY A 37 1.19 18.93 -10.81
C GLY A 37 0.75 18.62 -12.25
N PRO A 38 1.63 18.90 -13.24
CA PRO A 38 1.35 18.58 -14.64
C PRO A 38 1.44 17.08 -14.96
N CYS A 39 2.00 16.26 -14.06
CA CYS A 39 2.17 14.82 -14.28
C CYS A 39 0.86 14.06 -13.98
N PRO A 40 0.22 13.43 -14.98
CA PRO A 40 -1.03 12.70 -14.77
C PRO A 40 -0.85 11.49 -13.83
N GLY A 41 0.29 10.79 -13.91
CA GLY A 41 0.54 9.61 -13.09
C GLY A 41 0.59 9.90 -11.59
N LEU A 42 1.33 10.93 -11.18
CA LEU A 42 1.42 11.33 -9.77
C LEU A 42 0.07 11.81 -9.23
N ASN A 43 -0.72 12.50 -10.06
CA ASN A 43 -2.05 12.94 -9.69
C ASN A 43 -2.98 11.75 -9.42
N THR A 44 -2.94 10.72 -10.25
CA THR A 44 -3.70 9.48 -10.05
C THR A 44 -3.28 8.77 -8.76
N LEU A 45 -1.98 8.63 -8.51
CA LEU A 45 -1.48 7.98 -7.29
C LEU A 45 -1.91 8.72 -6.01
N ALA A 46 -1.90 10.06 -6.01
CA ALA A 46 -2.41 10.87 -4.91
C ALA A 46 -3.94 10.73 -4.75
N ASN A 47 -4.70 10.72 -5.85
CA ASN A 47 -6.16 10.53 -5.83
C ASN A 47 -6.58 9.13 -5.35
N HIS A 48 -5.70 8.14 -5.45
CA HIS A 48 -5.91 6.78 -4.93
C HIS A 48 -5.24 6.54 -3.57
N GLY A 49 -4.53 7.51 -3.00
CA GLY A 49 -3.90 7.36 -1.68
C GLY A 49 -2.62 6.51 -1.65
N PHE A 50 -2.04 6.17 -2.81
CA PHE A 50 -0.70 5.58 -2.89
C PHE A 50 0.38 6.61 -2.55
N LEU A 51 0.09 7.89 -2.81
CA LEU A 51 0.83 9.05 -2.32
C LEU A 51 -0.06 9.85 -1.36
N PRO A 52 0.52 10.72 -0.50
CA PRO A 52 -0.24 11.65 0.32
C PRO A 52 -1.30 12.40 -0.51
N ARG A 53 -2.57 12.32 -0.10
CA ARG A 53 -3.70 12.85 -0.88
C ARG A 53 -3.64 14.37 -1.08
N ASN A 54 -3.00 15.07 -0.14
CA ASN A 54 -2.72 16.51 -0.23
C ASN A 54 -1.67 16.88 -1.31
N GLY A 55 -1.01 15.89 -1.91
CA GLY A 55 0.01 16.10 -2.93
C GLY A 55 1.30 16.75 -2.43
N SER A 56 1.59 16.66 -1.13
CA SER A 56 2.76 17.29 -0.48
C SER A 56 3.57 16.28 0.33
N ASN A 57 4.78 16.66 0.76
CA ASN A 57 5.72 15.80 1.50
C ASN A 57 6.07 14.49 0.76
N ILE A 58 6.08 14.53 -0.57
CA ILE A 58 6.49 13.41 -1.42
C ILE A 58 8.01 13.44 -1.55
N ILE A 59 8.68 12.48 -0.91
CA ILE A 59 10.13 12.27 -1.08
C ILE A 59 10.38 11.13 -2.06
N ARG A 60 11.61 11.02 -2.57
CA ARG A 60 11.99 9.98 -3.53
C ARG A 60 11.64 8.56 -3.05
N GLU A 61 11.79 8.31 -1.76
CA GLU A 61 11.48 7.02 -1.15
C GLU A 61 9.99 6.66 -1.23
N THR A 62 9.10 7.65 -1.08
CA THR A 62 7.64 7.43 -1.17
C THR A 62 7.23 6.94 -2.56
N VAL A 63 7.91 7.39 -3.60
CA VAL A 63 7.60 7.06 -5.00
C VAL A 63 8.24 5.73 -5.45
N ARG A 64 9.30 5.29 -4.77
CA ARG A 64 10.06 4.08 -5.11
C ARG A 64 9.45 2.79 -4.51
N ARG A 65 8.35 2.92 -3.77
CA ARG A 65 7.76 1.82 -3.02
C ARG A 65 7.09 0.78 -3.92
#